data_AF-H8N028-F1
#
_entry.id   AF-H8N028-F1
#
_cell.length_a   1.000
_cell.length_b   1.000
_cell.length_c   1.000
_cell.angle_alpha   90.00
_cell.angle_beta   90.00
_cell.angle_gamma   90.00
#
_symmetry.space_group_name_H-M   'P 1'
#
loop_
_entity.id
_entity.type
_entity.pdbx_description
1 polymer ?
#
loop_
_entity_poly.entity_id
_entity_poly.type
_entity_poly.pdbx_seq_one_letter_code
_entity_poly.pdbx_strand_id
1 'polypeptide(L)'
;MVRAGHSPSVRLFEAAACGVPIISDAWEGLDTFFTPGVEILVSHDARETLRYLRELPEAERQAVGQRARARVLAEHTAAHRARTLEQYAREAASG
;
A
#
# COMPACT_ATOMS: atom_id res chain seq x y z
N MET A 1 -0.69 -15.08 -12.14
CA MET A 1 -1.15 -14.03 -11.23
C MET A 1 -1.61 -12.79 -11.96
N VAL A 2 -0.87 -12.23 -12.93
CA VAL A 2 -1.26 -10.99 -13.68
C VAL A 2 -2.71 -11.00 -14.20
N ARG A 3 -3.22 -12.12 -14.73
CA ARG A 3 -4.64 -12.24 -15.16
C ARG A 3 -5.68 -12.10 -14.04
N ALA A 4 -5.29 -12.28 -12.78
CA ALA A 4 -6.13 -12.19 -11.59
C ALA A 4 -5.73 -10.98 -10.70
N GLY A 5 -4.93 -10.05 -11.23
CA GLY A 5 -4.44 -8.86 -10.53
C GLY A 5 -3.10 -9.06 -9.81
N HIS A 6 -2.83 -8.18 -8.85
CA HIS A 6 -1.56 -8.10 -8.14
C HIS A 6 -1.70 -8.58 -6.70
N SER A 7 -0.67 -9.25 -6.18
CA SER A 7 -0.58 -9.66 -4.77
C SER A 7 0.66 -9.02 -4.14
N PRO A 8 0.55 -7.79 -3.62
CA PRO A 8 1.65 -7.14 -2.94
C PRO A 8 2.09 -7.94 -1.71
N SER A 9 3.32 -7.68 -1.25
CA SER A 9 3.76 -8.16 0.04
C SER A 9 2.85 -7.62 1.15
N VAL A 10 2.42 -8.51 2.06
CA VAL A 10 1.62 -8.10 3.23
C VAL A 10 2.33 -7.03 4.06
N ARG A 11 3.67 -7.00 4.01
CA ARG A 11 4.52 -6.03 4.72
C ARG A 11 4.21 -4.58 4.36
N LEU A 12 3.75 -4.30 3.14
CA LEU A 12 3.34 -2.94 2.77
C LEU A 12 2.16 -2.47 3.61
N PHE A 13 1.17 -3.35 3.82
CA PHE A 13 -0.01 -3.04 4.65
C PHE A 13 0.33 -3.01 6.13
N GLU A 14 1.18 -3.91 6.61
CA GLU A 14 1.61 -3.94 8.02
C GLU A 14 2.39 -2.67 8.39
N ALA A 15 3.35 -2.26 7.55
CA ALA A 15 4.11 -1.03 7.74
C ALA A 15 3.19 0.21 7.68
N ALA A 16 2.28 0.26 6.70
CA ALA A 16 1.33 1.36 6.59
C ALA A 16 0.39 1.41 7.79
N ALA A 17 -0.08 0.26 8.28
CA ALA A 17 -0.91 0.18 9.49
C ALA A 17 -0.16 0.64 10.74
N CYS A 18 1.18 0.59 10.78
CA CYS A 18 2.02 1.18 11.82
C CYS A 18 2.21 2.70 11.66
N GLY A 19 1.82 3.28 10.52
CA GLY A 19 1.99 4.71 10.24
C GLY A 19 3.43 5.12 9.96
N VAL A 20 4.28 4.17 9.54
CA VAL A 20 5.66 4.46 9.14
C VAL A 20 5.75 4.73 7.63
N PRO A 21 6.62 5.64 7.18
CA PRO A 21 6.85 5.84 5.75
C PRO A 21 7.46 4.58 5.12
N ILE A 22 7.03 4.27 3.90
CA ILE A 22 7.46 3.10 3.15
C ILE A 22 8.17 3.55 1.88
N ILE A 23 9.34 2.97 1.62
CA ILE A 23 10.03 3.05 0.33
C ILE A 23 9.86 1.69 -0.35
N SER A 24 9.33 1.68 -1.57
CA SER A 24 9.19 0.50 -2.42
C SER A 24 9.90 0.72 -3.74
N ASP A 25 10.38 -0.35 -4.36
CA ASP A 25 10.68 -0.35 -5.79
C ASP A 25 9.39 -0.16 -6.61
N ALA A 26 9.55 0.31 -7.86
CA ALA A 26 8.44 0.44 -8.79
C ALA A 26 8.05 -0.93 -9.37
N TRP A 27 6.77 -1.29 -9.26
CA TRP A 27 6.21 -2.49 -9.88
C TRP A 27 4.76 -2.23 -10.32
N GLU A 28 4.34 -2.95 -11.37
CA GLU A 28 3.01 -2.78 -11.97
C GLU A 28 1.90 -3.12 -10.97
N GLY A 29 0.95 -2.20 -10.78
CA GLY A 29 -0.21 -2.38 -9.91
C GLY A 29 -0.03 -1.88 -8.48
N LEU A 30 1.14 -1.31 -8.12
CA LEU A 30 1.32 -0.65 -6.82
C LEU A 30 0.32 0.49 -6.59
N ASP A 31 -0.01 1.22 -7.66
CA ASP A 31 -0.97 2.30 -7.72
C ASP A 31 -2.42 1.86 -7.42
N THR A 32 -2.72 0.57 -7.51
CA THR A 32 -4.03 0.02 -7.12
C THR A 32 -4.22 -0.04 -5.60
N PHE A 33 -3.13 0.04 -4.82
CA PHE A 33 -3.16 -0.03 -3.35
C PHE A 33 -2.84 1.32 -2.71
N PHE A 34 -1.87 2.06 -3.26
CA PHE A 34 -1.38 3.32 -2.71
C PHE A 34 -1.21 4.35 -3.81
N THR A 35 -1.37 5.63 -3.51
CA THR A 35 -1.00 6.72 -4.41
C THR A 35 0.51 7.02 -4.32
N PRO A 36 1.31 6.74 -5.37
CA PRO A 36 2.76 7.01 -5.35
C PRO A 36 3.08 8.49 -5.09
N GLY A 37 4.09 8.74 -4.26
CA GLY A 37 4.50 10.08 -3.83
C GLY A 37 3.60 10.71 -2.76
N VAL A 38 2.41 10.15 -2.51
CA VAL A 38 1.48 10.64 -1.48
C VAL A 38 1.46 9.68 -0.29
N GLU A 39 1.15 8.42 -0.52
CA GLU A 39 0.98 7.38 0.52
C GLU A 39 2.19 6.43 0.58
N ILE A 40 2.97 6.35 -0.49
CA ILE A 40 4.18 5.52 -0.56
C ILE A 40 5.26 6.23 -1.38
N LEU A 41 6.52 6.09 -0.96
CA LEU A 41 7.66 6.58 -1.73
C LEU A 41 8.11 5.49 -2.70
N VAL A 42 8.11 5.80 -4.00
CA VAL A 42 8.58 4.89 -5.03
C VAL A 42 10.01 5.28 -5.40
N SER A 43 10.90 4.29 -5.39
CA SER A 43 12.30 4.43 -5.73
C SER A 43 12.63 3.61 -6.97
N HIS A 44 13.30 4.23 -7.94
CA HIS A 44 13.73 3.59 -9.18
C HIS A 44 15.19 3.14 -9.15
N ASP A 45 15.98 3.67 -8.21
CA ASP A 45 17.39 3.33 -8.06
C ASP A 45 17.93 3.60 -6.64
N ALA A 46 19.21 3.26 -6.43
CA ALA A 46 19.86 3.48 -5.14
C ALA A 46 20.00 4.98 -4.78
N ARG A 47 20.11 5.87 -5.77
CA ARG A 47 20.25 7.32 -5.55
C ARG A 47 18.95 7.89 -5.00
N GLU A 48 17.80 7.50 -5.55
CA GLU A 48 16.50 7.92 -5.06
C GLU A 48 16.21 7.38 -3.66
N THR A 49 16.53 6.12 -3.39
CA THR A 49 16.42 5.54 -2.05
C THR A 49 17.23 6.35 -1.03
N LEU A 50 18.48 6.70 -1.36
CA LEU A 50 19.33 7.51 -0.49
C LEU A 50 18.80 8.93 -0.32
N ARG A 51 18.23 9.53 -1.37
CA ARG A 51 17.58 10.85 -1.31
C ARG A 51 16.40 10.83 -0.33
N TYR A 52 15.52 9.83 -0.40
CA TYR A 52 14.42 9.70 0.57
C TYR A 52 14.91 9.52 2.01
N LEU A 53 15.98 8.74 2.21
CA LEU A 53 16.53 8.48 3.54
C LEU A 53 17.23 9.71 4.15
N ARG A 54 17.91 10.52 3.34
CA ARG A 54 18.79 11.59 3.81
C ARG A 54 18.17 12.98 3.74
N GLU A 55 17.35 13.23 2.72
CA GLU A 55 16.95 14.59 2.33
C GLU A 55 15.46 14.86 2.55
N LEU A 56 14.62 13.82 2.64
CA LEU A 56 13.18 14.02 2.86
C LEU A 56 12.93 14.57 4.28
N PRO A 57 12.31 15.74 4.47
CA PRO A 57 12.09 16.31 5.80
C PRO A 57 11.26 15.39 6.71
N GLU A 58 11.54 15.40 8.02
CA GLU A 58 10.83 14.55 8.99
C GLU A 58 9.31 14.76 8.95
N ALA A 59 8.85 16.00 8.84
CA ALA A 59 7.43 16.31 8.75
C ALA A 59 6.78 15.63 7.53
N GLU A 60 7.45 15.62 6.38
CA GLU A 60 6.94 14.96 5.18
C GLU A 60 6.99 13.43 5.32
N ARG A 61 8.05 12.88 5.93
CA ARG A 61 8.15 11.44 6.24
C ARG A 61 6.98 10.97 7.10
N GLN A 62 6.67 11.71 8.17
CA GLN A 62 5.53 11.41 9.03
C GLN A 62 4.21 11.56 8.28
N ALA A 63 4.05 12.61 7.48
CA ALA A 63 2.83 12.83 6.72
C ALA A 63 2.56 11.69 5.72
N VAL A 64 3.57 11.22 4.98
CA VAL A 64 3.45 10.05 4.10
C VAL A 64 2.97 8.82 4.87
N GLY A 65 3.61 8.51 6.00
CA GLY A 65 3.23 7.37 6.85
C GLY A 65 1.80 7.46 7.37
N GLN A 66 1.34 8.64 7.79
CA GLN A 66 -0.03 8.83 8.25
C GLN A 66 -1.06 8.71 7.12
N ARG A 67 -0.75 9.21 5.92
CA ARG A 67 -1.61 9.01 4.74
C ARG A 67 -1.72 7.53 4.37
N ALA A 68 -0.60 6.81 4.39
CA ALA A 68 -0.58 5.36 4.19
C ALA A 68 -1.46 4.61 5.22
N ARG A 69 -1.35 5.00 6.50
CA ARG A 69 -2.15 4.44 7.59
C ARG A 69 -3.63 4.67 7.37
N ALA A 70 -4.02 5.91 7.04
CA ALA A 70 -5.41 6.26 6.78
C ALA A 70 -5.99 5.41 5.64
N ARG A 71 -5.25 5.28 4.53
CA ARG A 71 -5.62 4.43 3.39
C ARG A 71 -5.84 2.97 3.79
N VAL A 72 -4.88 2.36 4.49
CA VAL A 72 -4.97 0.94 4.87
C VAL A 72 -6.09 0.66 5.86
N LEU A 73 -6.30 1.53 6.85
CA LEU A 73 -7.40 1.37 7.81
C LEU A 73 -8.78 1.53 7.14
N ALA A 74 -8.86 2.40 6.13
CA ALA A 74 -10.09 2.63 5.37
C ALA A 74 -10.43 1.49 4.40
N GLU A 75 -9.44 0.80 3.82
CA GLU A 75 -9.69 -0.05 2.63
C GLU A 75 -9.07 -1.45 2.67
N HIS A 76 -8.02 -1.67 3.48
CA HIS A 76 -7.17 -2.86 3.34
C HIS A 76 -7.04 -3.70 4.61
N THR A 77 -7.96 -3.53 5.57
CA THR A 77 -7.98 -4.38 6.77
C THR A 77 -8.50 -5.80 6.48
N ALA A 78 -8.17 -6.76 7.35
CA ALA A 78 -8.71 -8.12 7.25
C ALA A 78 -10.25 -8.14 7.25
N ALA A 79 -10.89 -7.22 7.98
CA ALA A 79 -12.35 -7.09 7.98
C ALA A 79 -12.92 -6.70 6.61
N HIS A 80 -12.23 -5.83 5.85
CA HIS A 80 -12.61 -5.53 4.46
C HIS A 80 -12.53 -6.79 3.59
N ARG A 81 -11.41 -7.53 3.70
CA ARG A 81 -11.18 -8.75 2.90
C ARG A 81 -12.19 -9.85 3.23
N ALA A 82 -12.55 -10.02 4.50
CA ALA A 82 -13.57 -10.97 4.93
C ALA A 82 -14.95 -10.64 4.32
N ARG A 83 -15.36 -9.37 4.37
CA ARG A 83 -16.62 -8.92 3.73
C ARG A 83 -16.62 -9.17 2.22
N THR A 84 -15.52 -8.84 1.53
CA THR A 84 -15.38 -9.11 0.10
C THR A 84 -15.47 -10.60 -0.22
N LEU A 85 -14.84 -11.46 0.58
CA LEU A 85 -14.91 -12.91 0.40
C LEU A 85 -16.34 -13.43 0.57
N GLU A 86 -17.03 -13.01 1.64
CA GLU A 86 -18.43 -13.38 1.88
C GLU A 86 -19.34 -12.94 0.73
N GLN A 87 -19.12 -11.74 0.19
CA GLN A 87 -19.87 -11.24 -0.96
C GLN A 87 -19.68 -12.15 -2.17
N TYR A 88 -18.44 -12.45 -2.56
CA TYR A 88 -18.17 -13.34 -3.69
C TYR A 88 -18.75 -14.74 -3.51
N ALA A 89 -18.71 -15.28 -2.28
CA ALA A 89 -19.32 -16.57 -1.98
C ALA A 89 -20.84 -16.56 -2.20
N ARG A 90 -21.53 -15.48 -1.82
CA ARG A 90 -22.98 -15.32 -2.07
C ARG A 90 -23.29 -15.18 -3.56
N GLU A 91 -22.53 -14.35 -4.28
CA GLU A 91 -22.69 -14.17 -5.72
C GLU A 91 -22.55 -15.50 -6.47
N ALA A 92 -21.51 -16.27 -6.16
CA ALA A 92 -21.27 -17.58 -6.77
C ALA A 92 -22.33 -18.64 -6.42
N ALA A 93 -22.98 -18.53 -5.26
CA ALA A 93 -24.08 -19.44 -4.87
C ALA A 93 -25.43 -19.07 -5.50
N SER A 94 -25.57 -17.84 -6.00
CA SER A 94 -26.81 -17.32 -6.60
C SER A 94 -26.84 -17.36 -8.13
N GLY A 95 -25.74 -17.73 -8.77
CA GLY A 95 -25.62 -17.94 -10.22
C GLY A 95 -25.68 -19.41 -10.58
#